data_AF-A0A399EQH8-F1
#
_entry.id   AF-A0A399EQH8-F1
#
_cell.length_a   1.000
_cell.length_b   1.000
_cell.length_c   1.000
_cell.angle_alpha   90.00
_cell.angle_beta   90.00
_cell.angle_gamma   90.00
#
_symmetry.space_group_name_H-M   'P 1'
#
loop_
_entity.id
_entity.type
_entity.pdbx_description
1 polymer ?
#
loop_
_entity_poly.entity_id
_entity_poly.type
_entity_poly.pdbx_seq_one_letter_code
_entity_poly.pdbx_strand_id
1 'polypeptide(L)' 'MKGKIEKITGKSFDIPDETRRPFEKGKIDVISVGGLTFYRETLEPGWQWSKQGVSQKQPNSLD' A
#
# COMPACT_ATOMS: atom_id res chain seq x y z
N MET A 1 6.43 25.29 -15.36
CA MET A 1 5.28 24.38 -15.17
C MET A 1 4.74 24.61 -13.76
N LYS A 2 3.46 24.96 -13.59
CA LYS A 2 2.81 25.02 -12.27
C LYS A 2 2.48 23.58 -11.84
N GLY A 3 2.96 23.14 -10.69
CA GLY A 3 2.58 21.84 -10.13
C GLY A 3 1.06 21.79 -9.93
N LYS A 4 0.41 20.74 -10.42
CA LYS A 4 -1.01 20.49 -10.15
C LYS A 4 -1.15 20.28 -8.64
N ILE A 5 -1.90 21.14 -7.97
CA ILE A 5 -2.21 20.96 -6.55
C ILE A 5 -3.26 19.85 -6.48
N GLU A 6 -2.82 18.63 -6.27
CA GLU A 6 -3.71 17.50 -6.02
C GLU A 6 -4.36 17.68 -4.64
N LYS A 7 -5.69 17.72 -4.62
CA LYS A 7 -6.45 17.96 -3.38
C LYS A 7 -6.31 16.76 -2.43
N ILE A 8 -5.75 17.00 -1.25
CA ILE A 8 -5.77 16.02 -0.16
C ILE A 8 -7.18 15.99 0.41
N THR A 9 -7.89 14.88 0.19
CA THR A 9 -9.23 14.62 0.74
C THR A 9 -9.16 13.34 1.56
N GLY A 10 -9.83 13.31 2.72
CA GLY A 10 -9.87 12.11 3.55
C GLY A 10 -10.42 10.90 2.79
N LYS A 11 -9.72 9.77 2.87
CA LYS A 11 -10.16 8.46 2.37
C LYS A 11 -10.09 7.44 3.52
N SER A 12 -10.93 6.41 3.45
CA SER A 12 -10.90 5.29 4.39
C SER A 12 -10.40 4.03 3.71
N PHE A 13 -9.66 3.21 4.44
CA PHE A 13 -9.27 1.87 3.99
C PHE A 13 -10.42 0.85 4.12
N ASP A 14 -11.59 1.23 4.65
CA ASP A 14 -12.78 0.36 4.67
C ASP A 14 -13.37 0.19 3.26
N ILE A 15 -13.11 1.17 2.38
CA ILE A 15 -13.42 1.13 0.96
C ILE A 15 -12.13 1.50 0.21
N PRO A 16 -11.16 0.57 0.13
CA PRO A 16 -9.88 0.87 -0.50
C PRO A 16 -10.04 1.03 -2.01
N ASP A 17 -9.13 1.79 -2.63
CA ASP A 17 -9.09 1.93 -4.09
C ASP A 17 -8.64 0.60 -4.73
N GLU A 18 -7.78 -0.15 -4.06
CA GLU A 18 -7.30 -1.47 -4.47
C GLU A 18 -7.04 -2.36 -3.26
N THR A 19 -7.37 -3.65 -3.35
CA THR A 19 -6.96 -4.66 -2.36
C THR A 19 -6.07 -5.70 -3.05
N ARG A 20 -4.83 -5.84 -2.56
CA ARG A 20 -3.85 -6.84 -3.04
C ARG A 20 -3.72 -7.99 -2.04
N ARG A 21 -3.43 -9.19 -2.53
CA ARG A 21 -3.10 -10.38 -1.70
C ARG A 21 -1.77 -11.01 -2.13
N PRO A 22 -0.64 -10.32 -1.93
CA PRO A 22 0.68 -10.86 -2.28
C PRO A 22 1.15 -11.95 -1.31
N PHE A 23 0.42 -12.17 -0.21
CA PHE A 23 0.72 -13.17 0.81
C PHE A 23 -0.47 -14.12 0.94
N GLU A 24 -0.19 -15.41 1.15
CA GLU A 24 -1.23 -16.42 1.39
C GLU A 24 -2.10 -16.07 2.61
N LYS A 25 -1.49 -15.43 3.62
CA LYS A 25 -2.08 -15.11 4.93
C LYS A 25 -2.05 -13.61 5.25
N GLY A 26 -2.28 -12.80 4.23
CA GLY A 26 -2.27 -11.35 4.39
C GLY A 26 -2.98 -10.63 3.27
N LYS A 27 -3.26 -9.35 3.51
CA LYS A 27 -3.78 -8.44 2.48
C LYS A 27 -3.16 -7.06 2.62
N ILE A 28 -3.19 -6.33 1.52
CA ILE A 28 -2.77 -4.94 1.47
C ILE A 28 -3.93 -4.13 0.88
N ASP A 29 -4.47 -3.21 1.67
CA ASP A 29 -5.44 -2.23 1.22
C ASP A 29 -4.68 -0.96 0.77
N VAL A 30 -5.00 -0.44 -0.41
CA VAL A 30 -4.31 0.70 -1.03
C VAL A 30 -5.29 1.85 -1.23
N ILE A 31 -4.86 3.07 -0.90
CA ILE A 31 -5.58 4.30 -1.22
C ILE A 31 -4.63 5.33 -1.83
N SER A 32 -5.13 6.14 -2.75
CA SER A 32 -4.42 7.30 -3.30
C SER A 32 -5.08 8.60 -2.88
N VAL A 33 -4.30 9.48 -2.24
CA VAL A 33 -4.75 10.78 -1.71
C VAL A 33 -3.76 11.86 -2.14
N GLY A 34 -4.23 12.87 -2.87
CA GLY A 34 -3.38 14.00 -3.26
C GLY A 34 -2.15 13.61 -4.09
N GLY A 35 -2.26 12.55 -4.92
CA GLY A 35 -1.13 12.01 -5.68
C GLY A 35 -0.15 11.14 -4.88
N LEU A 36 -0.39 10.93 -3.58
CA LEU A 36 0.38 10.02 -2.73
C LEU A 36 -0.37 8.70 -2.54
N THR A 37 0.35 7.59 -2.58
CA THR A 37 -0.21 6.25 -2.36
C THR A 37 0.13 5.75 -0.96
N PHE A 38 -0.89 5.27 -0.25
CA PHE A 38 -0.78 4.71 1.10
C PHE A 38 -1.20 3.25 1.09
N TYR A 39 -0.55 2.45 1.93
CA TYR A 39 -0.77 1.01 2.07
C TYR A 39 -1.13 0.68 3.51
N ARG A 40 -2.13 -0.19 3.72
CA ARG A 40 -2.45 -0.80 5.02
C ARG A 40 -2.32 -2.31 4.89
N GLU A 41 -1.30 -2.87 5.54
CA GLU A 41 -1.07 -4.30 5.57
C GLU A 41 -1.83 -4.93 6.74
N THR A 42 -2.59 -5.99 6.47
CA THR A 42 -3.17 -6.86 7.50
C THR A 42 -2.51 -8.22 7.38
N LEU A 43 -1.83 -8.64 8.44
CA LEU A 43 -0.99 -9.83 8.49
C LEU A 43 -1.51 -10.73 9.60
N GLU A 44 -1.67 -12.02 9.32
CA GLU A 44 -2.13 -12.98 10.33
C GLU A 44 -1.12 -13.12 11.49
N PRO A 45 -1.59 -13.50 12.71
CA PRO A 45 -0.72 -13.78 13.84
C PRO A 45 0.41 -14.75 13.51
N GLY A 46 1.61 -14.47 14.01
CA GLY A 46 2.82 -15.24 13.71
C GLY A 46 3.65 -14.70 12.55
N TRP A 47 3.23 -13.59 11.93
CA TRP A 47 4.04 -12.89 10.93
C TRP A 47 5.38 -12.40 11.52
N GLN A 48 6.45 -12.54 10.74
CA GLN A 48 7.78 -12.07 11.13
C GLN A 48 8.47 -11.30 9.99
N TRP A 49 8.74 -10.02 10.22
CA TRP A 49 9.39 -9.12 9.25
C TRP A 49 10.72 -9.66 8.70
N SER A 50 11.56 -10.26 9.55
CA SER A 50 12.87 -10.78 9.14
C SER A 50 12.79 -12.04 8.26
N LYS A 51 11.66 -12.74 8.25
CA LYS A 51 11.46 -13.97 7.47
C LYS A 51 10.56 -13.76 6.26
N GLN A 52 9.59 -12.87 6.36
CA GLN A 52 8.51 -12.71 5.39
C GLN A 52 8.38 -11.28 4.86
N GLY A 53 8.88 -10.29 5.60
CA GLY A 53 8.77 -8.86 5.30
C GLY A 53 9.96 -8.26 4.56
N VAL A 54 10.90 -9.08 4.07
CA VAL A 54 11.99 -8.56 3.23
C VAL A 54 11.38 -8.16 1.88
N SER A 55 11.12 -6.86 1.77
CA SER A 55 10.76 -6.08 0.58
C SER A 55 10.70 -6.92 -0.70
N GLN A 56 9.49 -7.32 -1.11
CA GLN A 56 9.26 -7.64 -2.52
C GLN A 56 9.42 -6.30 -3.27
N LYS A 57 10.64 -6.01 -3.73
CA LYS A 57 10.87 -4.92 -4.68
C LYS A 57 9.82 -5.08 -5.78
N GLN A 58 9.01 -4.05 -5.99
CA GLN A 58 8.14 -4.00 -7.16
C GLN A 58 9.07 -4.16 -8.37
N PRO A 59 8.78 -5.06 -9.32
CA PRO A 59 9.70 -5.36 -10.42
C PRO A 59 10.07 -4.13 -11.28
N ASN A 60 9.35 -3.00 -11.14
CA ASN A 60 9.59 -1.75 -11.86
C ASN A 60 9.84 -0.52 -10.96
N SER A 61 10.30 -0.68 -9.73
CA SER A 61 10.85 0.46 -8.98
C SER A 61 12.22 0.81 -9.55
N LEU A 62 12.31 1.85 -10.39
CA LEU A 62 13.57 2.54 -10.63
C LEU A 62 13.91 3.29 -9.35
N ASP A 63 14.85 2.75 -8.58
CA ASP A 63 15.59 3.49 -7.56
C ASP A 63 16.06 4.86 -8.12
#